data_AF-A0A2N9ML07-F1
#
_entry.id   AF-A0A2N9ML07-F1
#
_cell.length_a   1.000
_cell.length_b   1.000
_cell.length_c   1.000
_cell.angle_alpha   90.00
_cell.angle_beta   90.00
_cell.angle_gamma   90.00
#
_symmetry.space_group_name_H-M   'P 1'
#
loop_
_entity.id
_entity.type
_entity.pdbx_description
1 polymer ?
#
loop_
_entity_poly.entity_id
_entity_poly.type
_entity_poly.pdbx_seq_one_letter_code
_entity_poly.pdbx_strand_id
1 'polypeptide(L)'
;MAKETTEKPVIGARQTVRFEHSDPVTRLCQACGGTQEGRHQNYSYTESGLDNVVLLDVLVFNCKCGEIAAQIPAVSVLHQIIAAEILKKPTLIAGEEIRYMRKFVACSAVEFAGIIGSSKISISRWENGARITPNTDRLLRLAFFTKIVERAAEAAIGPGDTDHTATVVAFARKVRSFNLTSFLRTIKDVQDRMTIKIDPATVKRFSQEDGVTSTLQLSSDTASRV
;
A
#
# COMPACT_ATOMS: atom_id res chain seq x y z
N MET A 1 -73.27 4.64 -19.62
CA MET A 1 -72.14 5.57 -19.40
C MET A 1 -71.40 5.12 -18.16
N ALA A 2 -70.33 4.35 -18.35
CA ALA A 2 -69.49 3.80 -17.27
C ALA A 2 -68.57 4.90 -16.72
N LYS A 3 -68.48 5.00 -15.40
CA LYS A 3 -67.50 5.82 -14.70
C LYS A 3 -66.32 4.93 -14.33
N GLU A 4 -65.19 5.24 -14.93
CA GLU A 4 -63.88 4.69 -14.64
C GLU A 4 -63.29 5.46 -13.45
N THR A 5 -63.07 4.79 -12.31
CA THR A 5 -62.30 5.36 -11.19
C THR A 5 -61.15 4.42 -10.87
N THR A 6 -59.97 4.95 -11.15
CA THR A 6 -58.64 4.33 -11.12
C THR A 6 -58.17 4.09 -9.70
N GLU A 7 -57.77 2.86 -9.42
CA GLU A 7 -57.03 2.45 -8.22
C GLU A 7 -55.64 3.10 -8.19
N LYS A 8 -55.23 3.65 -7.03
CA LYS A 8 -53.85 4.05 -6.76
C LYS A 8 -53.12 2.90 -6.06
N PRO A 9 -51.93 2.48 -6.53
CA PRO A 9 -51.18 1.42 -5.90
C PRO A 9 -50.46 1.93 -4.64
N VAL A 10 -50.53 1.14 -3.57
CA VAL A 10 -49.77 1.33 -2.33
C VAL A 10 -48.31 0.97 -2.61
N ILE A 11 -47.45 1.98 -2.74
CA ILE A 11 -46.01 1.80 -2.92
C ILE A 11 -45.40 1.43 -1.57
N GLY A 12 -44.90 0.20 -1.48
CA GLY A 12 -44.27 -0.38 -0.30
C GLY A 12 -43.08 0.46 0.19
N ALA A 13 -43.07 0.68 1.51
CA ALA A 13 -41.96 1.29 2.21
C ALA A 13 -40.67 0.50 1.94
N ARG A 14 -39.72 1.10 1.21
CA ARG A 14 -38.33 0.63 1.15
C ARG A 14 -37.78 0.66 2.57
N GLN A 15 -37.75 -0.48 3.23
CA GLN A 15 -36.96 -0.68 4.44
C GLN A 15 -35.50 -0.37 4.10
N THR A 16 -35.02 0.77 4.61
CA THR A 16 -33.60 1.06 4.69
C THR A 16 -32.99 0.11 5.71
N VAL A 17 -32.45 -1.02 5.25
CA VAL A 17 -31.65 -1.92 6.08
C VAL A 17 -30.43 -1.13 6.55
N ARG A 18 -30.43 -0.74 7.82
CA ARG A 18 -29.24 -0.23 8.48
C ARG A 18 -28.33 -1.44 8.71
N PHE A 19 -27.22 -1.52 7.98
CA PHE A 19 -26.19 -2.53 8.24
C PHE A 19 -25.49 -2.15 9.55
N GLU A 20 -25.90 -2.78 10.65
CA GLU A 20 -25.14 -2.77 11.90
C GLU A 20 -23.84 -3.56 11.70
N HIS A 21 -22.76 -3.08 12.31
CA HIS A 21 -21.37 -3.56 12.14
C HIS A 21 -21.11 -4.96 12.76
N SER A 22 -22.14 -5.82 12.88
CA SER A 22 -22.14 -6.97 13.79
C SER A 22 -22.53 -8.32 13.19
N ASP A 23 -22.76 -8.42 11.88
CA ASP A 23 -22.99 -9.72 11.26
C ASP A 23 -21.66 -10.44 10.99
N PRO A 24 -21.48 -11.70 11.44
CA PRO A 24 -20.25 -12.45 11.18
C PRO A 24 -20.13 -12.69 9.67
N VAL A 25 -19.14 -12.06 9.05
CA VAL A 25 -18.84 -12.27 7.63
C VAL A 25 -18.24 -13.66 7.49
N THR A 26 -18.99 -14.61 6.93
CA THR A 26 -18.49 -15.98 6.70
C THR A 26 -18.12 -16.21 5.24
N ARG A 27 -17.07 -17.00 4.98
CA ARG A 27 -16.71 -17.45 3.63
C ARG A 27 -16.13 -18.86 3.63
N LEU A 28 -15.97 -19.46 2.45
CA LEU A 28 -15.29 -20.76 2.30
C LEU A 28 -13.76 -20.57 2.21
N CYS A 29 -13.04 -21.44 2.91
CA CYS A 29 -11.59 -21.57 2.82
C CYS A 29 -11.20 -22.08 1.42
N GLN A 30 -10.27 -21.39 0.77
CA GLN A 30 -9.78 -21.80 -0.55
C GLN A 30 -8.89 -23.05 -0.50
N ALA A 31 -8.25 -23.33 0.65
CA ALA A 31 -7.35 -24.47 0.81
C ALA A 31 -8.07 -25.79 1.16
N CYS A 32 -9.08 -25.74 2.04
CA CYS A 32 -9.74 -26.96 2.56
C CYS A 32 -11.26 -27.00 2.35
N GLY A 33 -11.88 -25.95 1.80
CA GLY A 33 -13.33 -25.87 1.62
C GLY A 33 -14.14 -25.64 2.90
N GLY A 34 -13.52 -25.60 4.08
CA GLY A 34 -14.20 -25.37 5.35
C GLY A 34 -14.70 -23.92 5.51
N THR A 35 -15.75 -23.72 6.30
CA THR A 35 -16.28 -22.39 6.62
C THR A 35 -15.32 -21.62 7.55
N GLN A 36 -15.04 -20.37 7.20
CA GLN A 36 -14.23 -19.42 7.97
C GLN A 36 -15.09 -18.24 8.42
N GLU A 37 -14.92 -17.83 9.67
CA GLU A 37 -15.46 -16.58 10.20
C GLU A 37 -14.43 -15.46 10.04
N GLY A 38 -14.87 -14.34 9.46
CA GLY A 38 -14.10 -13.11 9.35
C GLY A 38 -14.27 -12.27 10.60
N ARG A 39 -13.16 -11.78 11.14
CA ARG A 39 -13.13 -10.83 12.26
C ARG A 39 -12.23 -9.65 11.94
N HIS A 40 -12.65 -8.49 12.36
CA HIS A 40 -11.85 -7.28 12.30
C HIS A 40 -10.72 -7.34 13.34
N GLN A 41 -9.48 -7.28 12.89
CA GLN A 41 -8.30 -7.33 13.75
C GLN A 41 -7.09 -6.65 13.08
N ASN A 42 -6.07 -6.37 13.87
CA ASN A 42 -4.78 -5.92 13.33
C ASN A 42 -4.07 -7.09 12.63
N TYR A 43 -3.49 -6.84 11.47
CA TYR A 43 -2.82 -7.85 10.64
C TYR A 43 -1.37 -7.46 10.35
N SER A 44 -0.44 -8.35 10.65
CA SER A 44 0.98 -8.19 10.32
C SER A 44 1.19 -8.48 8.83
N TYR A 45 1.46 -7.46 8.04
CA TYR A 45 1.54 -7.55 6.57
C TYR A 45 2.96 -7.91 6.10
N THR A 46 3.35 -9.14 6.37
CA THR A 46 4.67 -9.69 6.02
C THR A 46 4.86 -9.92 4.53
N GLU A 47 3.78 -10.01 3.76
CA GLU A 47 3.79 -10.21 2.31
C GLU A 47 4.40 -9.01 1.56
N SER A 48 4.50 -7.86 2.22
CA SER A 48 5.28 -6.71 1.74
C SER A 48 6.80 -6.98 1.66
N GLY A 49 7.28 -8.02 2.35
CA GLY A 49 8.70 -8.28 2.60
C GLY A 49 9.27 -7.49 3.79
N LEU A 50 8.41 -6.80 4.55
CA LEU A 50 8.73 -6.11 5.80
C LEU A 50 7.98 -6.77 6.96
N ASP A 51 8.66 -7.00 8.07
CA ASP A 51 8.10 -7.61 9.29
C ASP A 51 7.51 -6.58 10.27
N ASN A 52 7.67 -5.29 9.98
CA ASN A 52 7.28 -4.16 10.83
C ASN A 52 6.06 -3.38 10.29
N VAL A 53 5.31 -3.93 9.33
CA VAL A 53 4.09 -3.32 8.78
C VAL A 53 2.86 -3.96 9.40
N VAL A 54 1.99 -3.15 10.00
CA VAL A 54 0.74 -3.59 10.63
C VAL A 54 -0.43 -2.85 9.99
N LEU A 55 -1.37 -3.60 9.42
CA LEU A 55 -2.65 -3.07 8.94
C LEU A 55 -3.64 -3.08 10.09
N LEU A 56 -4.22 -1.92 10.38
CA LEU A 56 -5.17 -1.75 11.47
C LEU A 56 -6.57 -2.18 11.00
N ASP A 57 -7.32 -2.84 11.89
CA ASP A 57 -8.76 -3.08 11.68
C ASP A 57 -9.14 -3.67 10.30
N VAL A 58 -8.39 -4.67 9.83
CA VAL A 58 -8.70 -5.40 8.60
C VAL A 58 -9.58 -6.62 8.89
N LEU A 59 -10.43 -6.97 7.93
CA LEU A 59 -11.20 -8.20 7.98
C LEU A 59 -10.28 -9.40 7.70
N VAL A 60 -10.02 -10.21 8.73
CA VAL A 60 -9.18 -11.41 8.66
C VAL A 60 -10.03 -12.66 8.90
N PHE A 61 -9.84 -13.66 8.05
CA PHE A 61 -10.50 -14.95 8.15
C PHE A 61 -9.49 -15.98 8.63
N ASN A 62 -9.82 -16.67 9.73
CA ASN A 62 -8.98 -17.71 10.29
C ASN A 62 -9.65 -19.07 10.10
N CYS A 63 -8.97 -20.00 9.44
CA CYS A 63 -9.45 -21.37 9.27
C CYS A 63 -8.95 -22.30 10.34
N LYS A 64 -9.74 -23.32 10.67
CA LYS A 64 -9.27 -24.46 11.49
C LYS A 64 -8.13 -25.25 10.84
N CYS A 65 -7.94 -25.16 9.53
CA CYS A 65 -6.82 -25.81 8.83
C CYS A 65 -5.51 -25.01 8.89
N GLY A 66 -5.48 -23.85 9.56
CA GLY A 66 -4.31 -22.99 9.68
C GLY A 66 -4.22 -21.88 8.62
N GLU A 67 -5.07 -21.91 7.59
CA GLU A 67 -5.12 -20.86 6.57
C GLU A 67 -5.60 -19.53 7.18
N ILE A 68 -4.83 -18.48 6.97
CA ILE A 68 -5.17 -17.10 7.35
C ILE A 68 -5.27 -16.30 6.06
N ALA A 69 -6.36 -15.56 5.88
CA ALA A 69 -6.44 -14.64 4.76
C ALA A 69 -7.12 -13.34 5.14
N ALA A 70 -6.42 -12.23 4.86
CA ALA A 70 -6.87 -10.87 5.14
C ALA A 70 -7.46 -10.21 3.89
N GLN A 71 -8.52 -9.42 4.07
CA GLN A 71 -9.07 -8.60 3.00
C GLN A 71 -8.37 -7.25 2.96
N ILE A 72 -7.44 -7.11 2.02
CA ILE A 72 -6.64 -5.89 1.86
C ILE A 72 -7.08 -5.17 0.59
N PRO A 73 -7.76 -4.01 0.69
CA PRO A 73 -8.16 -3.24 -0.48
C PRO A 73 -6.95 -2.56 -1.13
N ALA A 74 -6.92 -2.51 -2.46
CA ALA A 74 -6.00 -1.71 -3.27
C ALA A 74 -4.53 -1.76 -2.84
N VAL A 75 -3.95 -2.97 -2.91
CA VAL A 75 -2.57 -3.26 -2.51
C VAL A 75 -1.53 -2.37 -3.21
N SER A 76 -1.78 -1.97 -4.46
CA SER A 76 -0.90 -1.03 -5.17
C SER A 76 -0.76 0.31 -4.43
N VAL A 77 -1.88 0.86 -3.95
CA VAL A 77 -1.92 2.09 -3.15
C VAL A 77 -1.32 1.85 -1.77
N LEU A 78 -1.57 0.69 -1.15
CA LEU A 78 -0.95 0.33 0.12
C LEU A 78 0.59 0.40 0.04
N HIS A 79 1.20 -0.15 -1.02
CA HIS A 79 2.65 -0.09 -1.20
C HIS A 79 3.18 1.33 -1.38
N GLN A 80 2.41 2.23 -2.01
CA GLN A 80 2.76 3.65 -2.10
C GLN A 80 2.75 4.33 -0.72
N ILE A 81 1.79 3.98 0.14
CA ILE A 81 1.72 4.49 1.52
C ILE A 81 2.92 4.00 2.31
N ILE A 82 3.25 2.70 2.25
CA ILE A 82 4.43 2.14 2.95
C ILE A 82 5.72 2.87 2.49
N ALA A 83 5.90 3.08 1.18
CA ALA A 83 7.06 3.79 0.65
C ALA A 83 7.12 5.25 1.14
N ALA A 84 5.97 5.94 1.21
CA ALA A 84 5.88 7.29 1.74
C ALA A 84 6.23 7.37 3.23
N GLU A 85 5.76 6.41 4.04
CA GLU A 85 6.10 6.31 5.46
C GLU A 85 7.59 6.07 5.69
N ILE A 86 8.22 5.16 4.92
CA ILE A 86 9.66 4.94 4.97
C ILE A 86 10.42 6.24 4.65
N LEU A 87 10.04 6.93 3.57
CA LEU A 87 10.68 8.19 3.16
C LEU A 87 10.49 9.34 4.16
N LYS A 88 9.44 9.29 5.00
CA LYS A 88 9.16 10.26 6.07
C LYS A 88 9.55 9.77 7.48
N LYS A 89 10.23 8.63 7.58
CA LYS A 89 10.71 8.10 8.86
C LYS A 89 11.84 8.97 9.44
N PRO A 90 11.73 9.47 10.69
CA PRO A 90 12.68 10.43 11.27
C PRO A 90 14.05 9.85 11.65
N THR A 91 14.22 8.54 11.53
CA THR A 91 15.44 7.79 11.81
C THR A 91 16.04 7.26 10.51
N LEU A 92 17.30 6.83 10.54
CA LEU A 92 17.97 6.24 9.37
C LEU A 92 17.20 5.02 8.86
N ILE A 93 17.08 4.90 7.53
CA ILE A 93 16.44 3.73 6.91
C ILE A 93 17.23 2.45 7.20
N ALA A 94 16.50 1.38 7.50
CA ALA A 94 17.06 0.06 7.79
C ALA A 94 17.28 -0.74 6.49
N GLY A 95 18.04 -1.83 6.57
CA GLY A 95 18.41 -2.63 5.39
C GLY A 95 17.22 -3.20 4.63
N GLU A 96 16.23 -3.72 5.35
CA GLU A 96 14.99 -4.27 4.80
C GLU A 96 14.17 -3.18 4.12
N GLU A 97 14.15 -1.97 4.68
CA GLU A 97 13.49 -0.80 4.08
C GLU A 97 14.21 -0.35 2.81
N ILE A 98 15.55 -0.37 2.78
CA ILE A 98 16.34 -0.08 1.56
C ILE A 98 15.99 -1.09 0.46
N ARG A 99 15.97 -2.38 0.81
CA ARG A 99 15.62 -3.47 -0.12
C ARG A 99 14.18 -3.33 -0.62
N TYR A 100 13.25 -3.02 0.28
CA TYR A 100 11.85 -2.77 -0.04
C TYR A 100 11.73 -1.60 -1.02
N MET A 101 12.31 -0.44 -0.69
CA MET A 101 12.25 0.77 -1.51
C MET A 101 12.84 0.54 -2.89
N ARG A 102 13.98 -0.17 -2.99
CA ARG A 102 14.60 -0.50 -4.27
C ARG A 102 13.71 -1.38 -5.15
N LYS A 103 13.08 -2.40 -4.57
CA LYS A 103 12.12 -3.25 -5.29
C LYS A 103 10.86 -2.48 -5.67
N PHE A 104 10.38 -1.60 -4.80
CA PHE A 104 9.20 -0.76 -5.04
C PHE A 104 9.38 0.16 -6.26
N VAL A 105 10.58 0.74 -6.43
CA VAL A 105 10.94 1.54 -7.62
C VAL A 105 11.46 0.69 -8.80
N ALA A 106 11.33 -0.64 -8.74
CA ALA A 106 11.73 -1.59 -9.77
C ALA A 106 13.21 -1.54 -10.20
N CYS A 107 14.12 -1.14 -9.31
CA CYS A 107 15.55 -1.08 -9.63
C CYS A 107 16.31 -2.36 -9.25
N SER A 108 17.24 -2.79 -10.09
CA SER A 108 18.22 -3.81 -9.70
C SER A 108 19.26 -3.22 -8.74
N ALA A 109 19.94 -4.07 -7.94
CA ALA A 109 21.00 -3.60 -7.05
C ALA A 109 22.19 -2.99 -7.80
N VAL A 110 22.46 -3.47 -9.02
CA VAL A 110 23.55 -2.96 -9.89
C VAL A 110 23.18 -1.60 -10.46
N GLU A 111 21.98 -1.47 -11.02
CA GLU A 111 21.45 -0.21 -11.53
C GLU A 111 21.41 0.85 -10.42
N PHE A 112 20.84 0.51 -9.26
CA PHE A 112 20.71 1.44 -8.15
C PHE A 112 22.07 1.89 -7.60
N ALA A 113 23.04 0.97 -7.53
CA ALA A 113 24.42 1.33 -7.17
C ALA A 113 25.02 2.36 -8.14
N GLY A 114 24.79 2.19 -9.45
CA GLY A 114 25.22 3.13 -10.48
C GLY A 114 24.58 4.51 -10.32
N ILE A 115 23.27 4.57 -10.03
CA ILE A 115 22.53 5.83 -9.83
C ILE A 115 23.13 6.65 -8.69
N ILE A 116 23.46 6.02 -7.56
CA ILE A 116 23.94 6.73 -6.37
C ILE A 116 25.48 6.82 -6.30
N GLY A 117 26.20 6.36 -7.33
CA GLY A 117 27.67 6.35 -7.34
C GLY A 117 28.30 5.47 -6.26
N SER A 118 27.67 4.34 -5.92
CA SER A 118 28.16 3.37 -4.94
C SER A 118 28.48 2.01 -5.60
N SER A 119 29.00 1.06 -4.83
CA SER A 119 29.25 -0.30 -5.31
C SER A 119 28.03 -1.21 -5.03
N LYS A 120 27.81 -2.22 -5.88
CA LYS A 120 26.83 -3.29 -5.62
C LYS A 120 27.07 -3.95 -4.25
N ILE A 121 28.33 -4.08 -3.83
CA ILE A 121 28.72 -4.65 -2.54
C ILE A 121 28.20 -3.77 -1.40
N SER A 122 28.34 -2.45 -1.51
CA SER A 122 27.82 -1.49 -0.53
C SER A 122 26.30 -1.60 -0.41
N ILE A 123 25.57 -1.64 -1.52
CA ILE A 123 24.11 -1.84 -1.53
C ILE A 123 23.75 -3.13 -0.79
N SER A 124 24.39 -4.25 -1.16
CA SER A 124 24.15 -5.54 -0.51
C SER A 124 24.43 -5.49 1.00
N ARG A 125 25.53 -4.85 1.43
CA ARG A 125 25.84 -4.70 2.85
C ARG A 125 24.75 -3.93 3.59
N TRP A 126 24.31 -2.80 3.05
CA TRP A 126 23.25 -1.98 3.67
C TRP A 126 21.93 -2.74 3.73
N GLU A 127 21.54 -3.42 2.64
CA GLU A 127 20.33 -4.25 2.59
C GLU A 127 20.35 -5.46 3.53
N ASN A 128 21.52 -5.82 4.05
CA ASN A 128 21.71 -6.90 5.02
C ASN A 128 22.07 -6.36 6.42
N GLY A 129 21.70 -5.10 6.71
CA GLY A 129 21.71 -4.55 8.07
C GLY A 129 22.97 -3.77 8.45
N ALA A 130 23.93 -3.59 7.54
CA ALA A 130 25.06 -2.70 7.82
C ALA A 130 24.57 -1.27 8.05
N ARG A 131 25.05 -0.63 9.12
CA ARG A 131 24.68 0.74 9.45
C ARG A 131 25.06 1.70 8.32
N ILE A 132 24.13 2.59 7.96
CA ILE A 132 24.37 3.68 7.01
C ILE A 132 24.73 4.98 7.73
N THR A 133 25.38 5.90 7.02
CA THR A 133 25.61 7.26 7.54
C THR A 133 24.40 8.15 7.23
N PRO A 134 24.20 9.27 7.95
CA PRO A 134 23.18 10.26 7.61
C PRO A 134 23.29 10.81 6.17
N ASN A 135 24.51 10.90 5.63
CA ASN A 135 24.71 11.34 4.25
C ASN A 135 24.25 10.28 3.25
N THR A 136 24.58 9.01 3.52
CA THR A 136 24.09 7.87 2.73
C THR A 136 22.57 7.79 2.77
N ASP A 137 21.95 7.96 3.94
CA ASP A 137 20.49 7.96 4.09
C ASP A 137 19.83 9.05 3.24
N ARG A 138 20.32 10.29 3.31
CA ARG A 138 19.81 11.40 2.48
C ARG A 138 19.93 11.10 0.98
N LEU A 139 21.07 10.56 0.56
CA LEU A 139 21.29 10.17 -0.84
C LEU A 139 20.30 9.09 -1.28
N LEU A 140 20.10 8.05 -0.47
CA LEU A 140 19.14 6.98 -0.73
C LEU A 140 17.71 7.54 -0.86
N ARG A 141 17.28 8.39 0.09
CA ARG A 141 15.94 9.00 0.06
C ARG A 141 15.73 9.88 -1.16
N LEU A 142 16.71 10.69 -1.53
CA LEU A 142 16.66 11.51 -2.74
C LEU A 142 16.57 10.64 -4.00
N ALA A 143 17.41 9.60 -4.10
CA ALA A 143 17.39 8.69 -5.24
C ALA A 143 16.05 7.95 -5.38
N PHE A 144 15.50 7.42 -4.29
CA PHE A 144 14.18 6.79 -4.29
C PHE A 144 13.07 7.78 -4.65
N PHE A 145 13.09 8.98 -4.08
CA PHE A 145 12.10 10.00 -4.37
C PHE A 145 12.12 10.41 -5.85
N THR A 146 13.30 10.60 -6.43
CA THR A 146 13.46 10.88 -7.87
C THR A 146 12.85 9.79 -8.73
N LYS A 147 13.13 8.50 -8.45
CA LYS A 147 12.55 7.39 -9.21
C LYS A 147 11.03 7.28 -9.06
N ILE A 148 10.48 7.60 -7.88
CA ILE A 148 9.03 7.68 -7.66
C ILE A 148 8.41 8.79 -8.50
N VAL A 149 9.03 9.97 -8.50
CA VAL A 149 8.59 11.14 -9.28
C VAL A 149 8.66 10.84 -10.79
N GLU A 150 9.74 10.23 -11.26
CA GLU A 150 9.92 9.82 -12.66
C GLU A 150 8.80 8.87 -13.11
N ARG A 151 8.59 7.76 -12.38
CA ARG A 151 7.51 6.81 -12.67
C ARG A 151 6.11 7.45 -12.64
N ALA A 152 5.88 8.36 -11.69
CA ALA A 152 4.60 9.06 -11.59
C ALA A 152 4.40 10.09 -12.71
N ALA A 153 5.47 10.75 -13.16
CA ALA A 153 5.44 11.66 -14.31
C ALA A 153 5.14 10.89 -15.60
N GLU A 154 5.78 9.74 -15.83
CA GLU A 154 5.50 8.85 -16.96
C GLU A 154 4.02 8.42 -16.98
N ALA A 155 3.48 8.03 -15.83
CA ALA A 155 2.07 7.67 -15.71
C ALA A 155 1.12 8.86 -15.95
N ALA A 156 1.51 10.07 -15.56
CA ALA A 156 0.73 11.28 -15.77
C ALA A 156 0.71 11.74 -17.24
N ILE A 157 1.78 11.47 -17.99
CA ILE A 157 1.92 11.84 -19.41
C ILE A 157 1.17 10.86 -20.32
N GLY A 158 1.14 9.56 -20.00
CA GLY A 158 0.35 8.53 -20.70
C GLY A 158 0.63 8.39 -22.21
N PRO A 159 0.08 7.34 -22.87
CA PRO A 159 0.02 7.28 -24.33
C PRO A 159 -1.33 7.85 -24.81
N GLY A 160 -1.38 9.11 -25.24
CA GLY A 160 -2.59 9.68 -25.83
C GLY A 160 -2.57 11.21 -26.00
N ASP A 161 -3.42 11.69 -26.92
CA ASP A 161 -3.71 13.11 -27.14
C ASP A 161 -4.87 13.53 -26.22
N THR A 162 -4.64 13.52 -24.92
CA THR A 162 -5.62 13.96 -23.91
C THR A 162 -5.10 15.16 -23.11
N ASP A 163 -5.99 16.05 -22.66
CA ASP A 163 -5.61 17.17 -21.79
C ASP A 163 -5.19 16.64 -20.41
N HIS A 164 -3.88 16.51 -20.21
CA HIS A 164 -3.27 16.04 -18.96
C HIS A 164 -3.10 17.14 -17.91
N THR A 165 -3.56 18.38 -18.15
CA THR A 165 -3.30 19.53 -17.28
C THR A 165 -3.75 19.28 -15.84
N ALA A 166 -4.95 18.72 -15.64
CA ALA A 166 -5.49 18.42 -14.31
C ALA A 166 -4.63 17.39 -13.56
N THR A 167 -4.21 16.32 -14.24
CA THR A 167 -3.37 15.24 -13.68
C THR A 167 -1.98 15.76 -13.31
N VAL A 168 -1.36 16.55 -14.20
CA VAL A 168 -0.05 17.17 -13.96
C VAL A 168 -0.11 18.12 -12.75
N VAL A 169 -1.16 18.94 -12.65
CA VAL A 169 -1.34 19.84 -11.51
C VAL A 169 -1.58 19.07 -10.21
N ALA A 170 -2.37 17.99 -10.22
CA ALA A 170 -2.58 17.13 -9.06
C ALA A 170 -1.27 16.47 -8.60
N PHE A 171 -0.50 15.93 -9.55
CA PHE A 171 0.83 15.38 -9.29
C PHE A 171 1.77 16.44 -8.69
N ALA A 172 1.86 17.62 -9.29
CA ALA A 172 2.70 18.71 -8.78
C ALA A 172 2.31 19.14 -7.35
N ARG A 173 1.01 19.17 -7.02
CA ARG A 173 0.54 19.41 -5.65
C ARG A 173 0.99 18.32 -4.68
N LYS A 174 0.96 17.05 -5.11
CA LYS A 174 1.39 15.88 -4.31
C LYS A 174 2.90 15.87 -4.08
N VAL A 175 3.70 16.19 -5.11
CA VAL A 175 5.16 16.38 -4.98
C VAL A 175 5.46 17.53 -4.03
N ARG A 176 4.77 18.67 -4.16
CA ARG A 176 4.96 19.84 -3.28
C ARG A 176 4.57 19.55 -1.83
N SER A 177 3.50 18.79 -1.59
CA SER A 177 3.10 18.41 -0.23
C SER A 177 4.08 17.44 0.42
N PHE A 178 4.78 16.66 -0.40
CA PHE A 178 5.93 15.87 0.00
C PHE A 178 7.18 16.77 0.11
N ASN A 179 7.23 17.63 1.14
CA ASN A 179 8.36 18.53 1.41
C ASN A 179 9.60 17.76 1.92
N LEU A 180 10.16 16.89 1.07
CA LEU A 180 11.29 16.03 1.38
C LEU A 180 12.50 16.86 1.80
N THR A 181 12.78 17.97 1.12
CA THR A 181 13.94 18.82 1.43
C THR A 181 13.93 19.35 2.86
N SER A 182 12.77 19.81 3.35
CA SER A 182 12.62 20.18 4.76
C SER A 182 12.79 18.96 5.66
N PHE A 183 12.17 17.84 5.29
CA PHE A 183 12.23 16.61 6.07
C PHE A 183 13.67 16.07 6.24
N LEU A 184 14.51 16.09 5.19
CA LEU A 184 15.88 15.57 5.23
C LEU A 184 16.78 16.27 6.27
N ARG A 185 16.41 17.48 6.70
CA ARG A 185 17.10 18.24 7.76
C ARG A 185 16.74 17.74 9.16
N THR A 186 15.63 17.03 9.30
CA THR A 186 15.09 16.54 10.59
C THR A 186 15.54 15.12 10.94
N ILE A 187 16.25 14.46 10.02
CA ILE A 187 16.68 13.07 10.17
C ILE A 187 17.67 12.95 11.32
N LYS A 188 17.35 12.07 12.27
CA LYS A 188 18.18 11.72 13.42
C LYS A 188 19.18 10.65 13.04
N ASP A 189 20.41 10.77 13.53
CA ASP A 189 21.47 9.76 13.36
C ASP A 189 21.27 8.55 14.28
N VAL A 190 20.10 7.96 14.19
CA VAL A 190 19.68 6.77 14.92
C VAL A 190 19.12 5.83 13.86
N GLN A 191 19.62 4.60 13.81
CA GLN A 191 19.04 3.58 12.93
C GLN A 191 18.05 2.79 13.78
N ASP A 192 16.77 2.95 13.47
CA ASP A 192 15.68 2.34 14.21
C ASP A 192 14.59 1.87 13.24
N ARG A 193 14.08 0.67 13.49
CA ARG A 193 13.06 0.03 12.67
C ARG A 193 11.70 0.25 13.32
N MET A 194 11.10 1.39 12.99
CA MET A 194 9.80 1.79 13.53
C MET A 194 8.67 0.94 12.96
N THR A 195 7.65 0.63 13.75
CA THR A 195 6.44 -0.04 13.25
C THR A 195 5.63 0.92 12.38
N ILE A 196 5.34 0.51 11.15
CA ILE A 196 4.47 1.24 10.22
C ILE A 196 3.04 0.75 10.44
N LYS A 197 2.18 1.60 10.99
CA LYS A 197 0.76 1.30 11.20
C LYS A 197 -0.07 1.98 10.12
N ILE A 198 -0.80 1.20 9.34
CA ILE A 198 -1.61 1.72 8.23
C ILE A 198 -3.07 1.35 8.47
N ASP A 199 -3.94 2.36 8.46
CA ASP A 199 -5.38 2.14 8.41
C ASP A 199 -5.81 1.90 6.94
N PRO A 200 -6.36 0.73 6.58
CA PRO A 200 -6.87 0.45 5.24
C PRO A 200 -8.01 1.38 4.82
N ALA A 201 -8.73 2.02 5.75
CA ALA A 201 -9.70 3.04 5.41
C ALA A 201 -9.03 4.26 4.74
N THR A 202 -7.80 4.60 5.13
CA THR A 202 -7.00 5.61 4.42
C THR A 202 -6.66 5.17 2.99
N VAL A 203 -6.42 3.87 2.75
CA VAL A 203 -6.15 3.33 1.40
C VAL A 203 -7.34 3.57 0.47
N LYS A 204 -8.58 3.34 0.94
CA LYS A 204 -9.81 3.57 0.14
C LYS A 204 -9.95 5.03 -0.30
N ARG A 205 -9.59 6.00 0.55
CA ARG A 205 -9.62 7.43 0.21
C ARG A 205 -8.63 7.77 -0.90
N PHE A 206 -7.41 7.22 -0.84
CA PHE A 206 -6.41 7.38 -1.89
C PHE A 206 -6.80 6.68 -3.21
N SER A 207 -7.41 5.48 -3.15
CA SER A 207 -7.86 4.77 -4.35
C SER A 207 -9.02 5.45 -5.07
N GLN A 208 -9.89 6.17 -4.34
CA GLN A 208 -10.98 6.94 -4.95
C GLN A 208 -10.47 8.17 -5.70
N GLU A 209 -9.31 8.72 -5.32
CA GLU A 209 -8.63 9.79 -6.06
C GLU A 209 -7.89 9.27 -7.31
N ASP A 210 -7.37 8.03 -7.26
CA ASP A 210 -6.54 7.43 -8.32
C ASP A 210 -7.29 6.44 -9.25
N GLY A 211 -8.60 6.23 -9.07
CA GLY A 211 -9.47 5.51 -10.02
C GLY A 211 -9.23 4.00 -10.22
N VAL A 212 -8.37 3.36 -9.43
CA VAL A 212 -8.02 1.93 -9.61
C VAL A 212 -8.46 1.11 -8.39
N THR A 213 -9.44 0.22 -8.58
CA THR A 213 -9.86 -0.76 -7.57
C THR A 213 -9.34 -2.14 -7.98
N SER A 214 -8.26 -2.61 -7.36
CA SER A 214 -7.83 -4.01 -7.49
C SER A 214 -7.94 -4.72 -6.14
N THR A 215 -8.77 -5.76 -6.11
CA THR A 215 -8.90 -6.70 -4.99
C THR A 215 -7.89 -7.81 -5.21
N LEU A 216 -6.91 -7.97 -4.31
CA LEU A 216 -6.02 -9.12 -4.30
C LEU A 216 -6.54 -10.13 -3.28
N GLN A 217 -6.87 -11.33 -3.77
CA GLN A 217 -7.01 -12.53 -2.93
C GLN A 217 -5.61 -13.13 -2.80
N LEU A 218 -5.01 -13.04 -1.62
CA LEU A 218 -3.77 -13.75 -1.31
C LEU A 218 -4.14 -15.18 -0.89
N SER A 219 -3.86 -16.15 -1.77
CA SER A 219 -3.78 -17.57 -1.43
C SER A 219 -2.34 -17.89 -1.05
N SER A 220 -2.09 -18.42 0.15
CA SER A 220 -0.77 -18.95 0.47
C SER A 220 -0.54 -20.25 -0.30
N ASP A 221 0.08 -20.13 -1.47
CA ASP A 221 0.70 -21.26 -2.17
C ASP A 221 2.21 -21.09 -2.07
N THR A 222 2.81 -21.73 -1.07
CA THR A 222 4.23 -22.06 -1.09
C THR A 222 4.45 -23.37 -0.36
N ALA A 223 4.01 -24.46 -1.00
CA ALA A 223 4.56 -25.78 -0.75
C ALA A 223 4.82 -26.46 -2.10
N SER A 224 6.05 -26.95 -2.26
CA SER A 224 6.55 -27.77 -3.37
C SER A 224 6.84 -27.07 -4.70
N ARG A 225 8.12 -26.77 -4.92
CA ARG A 225 8.85 -27.23 -6.11
C ARG A 225 10.35 -27.30 -5.81
N VAL A 226 10.89 -28.46 -6.17
CA VAL A 226 12.27 -28.99 -6.17
C VAL A 226 13.36 -27.94 -6.39
#